data_AF-A0A521GXA3-F1
#
_entry.id   AF-A0A521GXA3-F1
#
_cell.length_a   1.000
_cell.length_b   1.000
_cell.length_c   1.000
_cell.angle_alpha   90.00
_cell.angle_beta   90.00
_cell.angle_gamma   90.00
#
_symmetry.space_group_name_H-M   'P 1'
#
loop_
_entity.id
_entity.type
_entity.pdbx_description
1 polymer ?
#
loop_
_entity_poly.entity_id
_entity_poly.type
_entity_poly.pdbx_seq_one_letter_code
_entity_poly.pdbx_strand_id
1 'polypeptide(L)'
;MRAFDRRKLLKGLGAGAAAVLLRPRGLRAAARGVPRAEDLAALAERLRKAARAQALEVATDAIRQGADYRTLLGAVFLAGVHDVRPRHVGGKLHCVMVVESMFELAEGAPAEDAWLLALWNLDDCKRSQALDEREDGDWVLPPAPEVSFASAEAARAELIAAMEAWDDERADRALVGLLPHSDLHSAYALLWPYAARSFVNIGHKIIYAAQVERVLRRIGWHYADEPLRSLVYALLYQPGGRETRVWEQSGERAAKLPEGWLQGQEAPQRSLELLRALRDSDAAHAQDAVVAAFADGLGPRTVWDGLRLRASELFLQRARSQPAHSAQALLPVHAVTTTEAFGHAFATTASEATRRLLILQAAGWLADLRDALAQRSCLQSELPRLDALELSEDAHAGGGLAPLRSGLSRLGEEHHQHKYAAAMAIERRRVHPQWAAHIQAPALPYLPTGAGDSELAARCRAALRKAGVA
;
A
#
# COMPACT_ATOMS: atom_id res chain seq x y z
N MET A 1 52.27 -26.74 -0.81
CA MET A 1 53.34 -25.91 -1.44
C MET A 1 52.69 -25.11 -2.56
N ARG A 2 52.74 -23.78 -2.70
CA ARG A 2 53.29 -22.62 -1.98
C ARG A 2 52.40 -21.44 -2.44
N ALA A 3 51.68 -20.78 -1.54
CA ALA A 3 52.01 -19.49 -0.93
C ALA A 3 52.04 -18.29 -1.91
N PHE A 4 51.04 -17.42 -1.74
CA PHE A 4 50.93 -16.04 -2.25
C PHE A 4 52.03 -15.14 -1.63
N ASP A 5 52.58 -14.20 -2.41
CA ASP A 5 53.35 -13.06 -1.88
C ASP A 5 52.79 -11.74 -2.42
N ARG A 6 52.46 -10.83 -1.49
CA ARG A 6 51.70 -9.59 -1.63
C ARG A 6 52.57 -8.35 -1.38
N ARG A 7 53.84 -8.35 -1.78
CA ARG A 7 54.70 -7.15 -1.66
C ARG A 7 55.58 -6.94 -2.88
N LYS A 8 55.16 -6.01 -3.76
CA LYS A 8 56.01 -5.18 -4.64
C LYS A 8 55.12 -4.30 -5.52
N LEU A 9 54.99 -3.02 -5.17
CA LEU A 9 55.38 -1.88 -6.03
C LEU A 9 54.86 -0.56 -5.43
N LEU A 10 55.76 0.15 -4.74
CA LEU A 10 55.73 1.60 -4.60
C LEU A 10 57.18 2.07 -4.51
N LYS A 11 57.75 2.59 -5.61
CA LYS A 11 58.93 3.47 -5.63
C LYS A 11 58.95 4.30 -6.92
N GLY A 12 59.16 5.60 -6.74
CA GLY A 12 59.34 6.63 -7.78
C GLY A 12 58.72 7.93 -7.28
N LEU A 13 59.36 8.66 -6.34
CA LEU A 13 60.29 9.79 -6.60
C LEU A 13 59.62 10.90 -7.42
N GLY A 14 59.52 12.16 -6.98
CA GLY A 14 60.06 12.85 -5.83
C GLY A 14 60.00 14.38 -6.04
N ALA A 15 60.21 15.12 -4.93
CA ALA A 15 60.60 16.52 -4.80
C ALA A 15 59.61 17.63 -5.23
N GLY A 16 59.43 18.74 -4.50
CA GLY A 16 59.99 19.17 -3.23
C GLY A 16 59.64 20.65 -3.00
N ALA A 17 59.35 21.05 -1.76
CA ALA A 17 59.59 22.40 -1.22
C ALA A 17 59.24 22.39 0.28
N ALA A 18 60.25 22.66 1.10
CA ALA A 18 60.18 22.81 2.54
C ALA A 18 59.95 24.28 2.92
N ALA A 19 59.21 24.54 4.01
CA ALA A 19 59.64 25.48 5.06
C ALA A 19 58.66 25.54 6.26
N VAL A 20 59.19 25.14 7.42
CA VAL A 20 59.12 25.81 8.74
C VAL A 20 57.78 25.90 9.49
N LEU A 21 57.65 24.96 10.44
CA LEU A 21 57.31 25.10 11.87
C LEU A 21 56.74 26.43 12.40
N LEU A 22 55.47 26.37 12.81
CA LEU A 22 54.94 27.06 14.00
C LEU A 22 53.88 26.16 14.68
N ARG A 23 54.11 25.81 15.95
CA ARG A 23 53.08 25.45 16.95
C ARG A 23 53.12 26.56 18.01
N PRO A 24 52.04 26.94 18.72
CA PRO A 24 51.00 26.02 19.24
C PRO A 24 49.58 26.61 19.44
N ARG A 25 48.70 25.76 20.02
CA ARG A 25 47.47 26.03 20.81
C ARG A 25 46.14 26.24 20.07
N GLY A 26 45.18 25.41 20.47
CA GLY A 26 43.77 25.80 20.59
C GLY A 26 42.85 25.24 19.52
N LEU A 27 42.26 24.07 19.82
CA LEU A 27 40.84 23.74 19.73
C LEU A 27 40.71 22.23 19.54
N ARG A 28 40.32 21.54 20.61
CA ARG A 28 39.55 20.30 20.48
C ARG A 28 38.31 20.67 19.69
N ALA A 29 38.32 20.44 18.38
CA ALA A 29 37.09 20.35 17.63
C ALA A 29 36.39 19.10 18.13
N ALA A 30 35.30 19.31 18.87
CA ALA A 30 34.33 18.29 19.20
C ALA A 30 34.08 17.43 17.95
N ALA A 31 34.13 16.12 18.12
CA ALA A 31 33.54 15.21 17.15
C ALA A 31 32.11 15.69 16.91
N ARG A 32 31.88 16.29 15.73
CA ARG A 32 30.52 16.63 15.29
C ARG A 32 29.84 15.29 15.08
N GLY A 33 29.11 14.85 16.11
CA GLY A 33 28.21 13.72 16.02
C GLY A 33 27.29 13.98 14.84
N VAL A 34 27.29 13.06 13.88
CA VAL A 34 26.17 12.91 12.96
C VAL A 34 24.93 12.79 13.85
N PRO A 35 23.91 13.66 13.72
CA PRO A 35 22.66 13.49 14.47
C PRO A 35 22.15 12.08 14.20
N ARG A 36 21.88 11.31 15.26
CA ARG A 36 21.15 10.04 15.11
C ARG A 36 19.82 10.41 14.46
N ALA A 37 19.42 9.66 13.44
CA ALA A 37 18.06 9.72 12.92
C ALA A 37 17.10 9.75 14.11
N GLU A 38 16.11 10.64 14.07
CA GLU A 38 15.11 10.71 15.13
C GLU A 38 14.55 9.31 15.38
N ASP A 39 14.42 8.92 16.65
CA ASP A 39 13.79 7.66 17.01
C ASP A 39 12.34 7.71 16.52
N LEU A 40 12.04 6.86 15.53
CA LEU A 40 10.75 6.81 14.85
C LEU A 40 9.60 6.59 15.85
N ALA A 41 9.82 5.78 16.90
CA ALA A 41 8.83 5.58 17.96
C ALA A 41 8.61 6.85 18.80
N ALA A 42 9.68 7.58 19.11
CA ALA A 42 9.59 8.84 19.82
C ALA A 42 8.85 9.90 18.99
N LEU A 43 9.12 9.98 17.68
CA LEU A 43 8.38 10.86 16.78
C LEU A 43 6.90 10.47 16.71
N ALA A 44 6.60 9.17 16.58
CA ALA A 44 5.23 8.68 16.56
C ALA A 44 4.49 9.12 17.83
N GLU A 45 5.09 8.94 19.01
CA GLU A 45 4.51 9.35 20.29
C GLU A 45 4.27 10.87 20.40
N ARG A 46 5.21 11.69 19.92
CA ARG A 46 5.03 13.15 19.86
C ARG A 46 3.89 13.52 18.90
N LEU A 47 3.82 12.86 17.75
CA LEU A 47 2.75 13.07 16.80
C LEU A 47 1.42 12.68 17.43
N ARG A 48 1.25 11.49 18.00
CA ARG A 48 0.03 11.03 18.68
C ARG A 48 -0.56 12.08 19.61
N LYS A 49 0.25 12.58 20.54
CA LYS A 49 -0.13 13.58 21.56
C LYS A 49 -0.40 14.99 21.02
N ALA A 50 0.09 15.33 19.84
CA ALA A 50 -0.05 16.67 19.29
C ALA A 50 -1.45 16.91 18.72
N ALA A 51 -2.05 18.06 19.02
CA ALA A 51 -3.25 18.52 18.34
C ALA A 51 -2.96 18.80 16.85
N ARG A 52 -3.96 18.68 15.97
CA ARG A 52 -3.82 18.94 14.53
C ARG A 52 -3.15 20.29 14.22
N ALA A 53 -3.51 21.34 14.97
CA ALA A 53 -2.95 22.68 14.80
C ALA A 53 -1.43 22.75 15.05
N GLN A 54 -0.91 21.86 15.89
CA GLN A 54 0.51 21.80 16.27
C GLN A 54 1.31 20.78 15.43
N ALA A 55 0.64 19.92 14.67
CA ALA A 55 1.27 18.79 13.98
C ALA A 55 2.39 19.23 13.02
N LEU A 56 2.18 20.31 12.26
CA LEU A 56 3.22 20.85 11.36
C LEU A 56 4.43 21.42 12.13
N GLU A 57 4.25 21.90 13.36
CA GLU A 57 5.34 22.37 14.21
C GLU A 57 6.17 21.20 14.70
N VAL A 58 5.52 20.12 15.17
CA VAL A 58 6.20 18.87 15.55
C VAL A 58 7.01 18.31 14.38
N ALA A 59 6.44 18.29 13.17
CA ALA A 59 7.14 17.88 11.97
C ALA A 59 8.31 18.82 11.61
N THR A 60 8.13 20.14 11.73
CA THR A 60 9.21 21.12 11.50
C THR A 60 10.39 20.87 12.44
N ASP A 61 10.12 20.59 13.72
CA ASP A 61 11.17 20.31 14.71
C ASP A 61 11.85 18.96 14.45
N ALA A 62 11.10 17.94 14.05
CA ALA A 62 11.64 16.65 13.61
C ALA A 62 12.63 16.81 12.44
N ILE A 63 12.23 17.59 11.43
CA ILE A 63 13.04 17.88 10.25
C ILE A 63 14.34 18.59 10.65
N ARG A 64 14.27 19.60 11.52
CA ARG A 64 15.46 20.29 12.04
C ARG A 64 16.41 19.38 12.82
N GLN A 65 15.87 18.32 13.42
CA GLN A 65 16.64 17.29 14.13
C GLN A 65 17.21 16.21 13.20
N GLY A 66 16.92 16.29 11.90
CA GLY A 66 17.47 15.41 10.87
C GLY A 66 16.53 14.29 10.42
N ALA A 67 15.25 14.32 10.80
CA ALA A 67 14.26 13.39 10.24
C ALA A 67 14.11 13.62 8.72
N ASP A 68 14.06 12.53 7.96
CA ASP A 68 13.68 12.56 6.55
C ASP A 68 12.17 12.26 6.38
N TYR A 69 11.65 12.42 5.17
CA TYR A 69 10.22 12.20 4.90
C TYR A 69 9.81 10.75 5.20
N ARG A 70 10.75 9.79 5.13
CA ARG A 70 10.51 8.38 5.44
C ARG A 70 10.30 8.17 6.93
N THR A 71 11.11 8.83 7.75
CA THR A 71 10.98 8.83 9.20
C THR A 71 9.61 9.41 9.60
N LEU A 72 9.20 10.52 8.97
CA LEU A 72 7.89 11.12 9.21
C LEU A 72 6.72 10.20 8.81
N LEU A 73 6.76 9.61 7.61
CA LEU A 73 5.73 8.67 7.16
C LEU A 73 5.62 7.44 8.07
N GLY A 74 6.76 6.88 8.48
CA GLY A 74 6.79 5.76 9.42
C GLY A 74 6.20 6.12 10.78
N ALA A 75 6.49 7.32 11.30
CA ALA A 75 5.92 7.80 12.55
C ALA A 75 4.40 8.08 12.44
N VAL A 76 3.94 8.62 11.31
CA VAL A 76 2.51 8.80 11.02
C VAL A 76 1.78 7.46 10.98
N PHE A 77 2.40 6.43 10.39
CA PHE A 77 1.85 5.08 10.38
C PHE A 77 1.70 4.51 11.78
N LEU A 78 2.76 4.55 12.61
CA LEU A 78 2.69 4.06 13.99
C LEU A 78 1.65 4.83 14.83
N ALA A 79 1.62 6.16 14.69
CA ALA A 79 0.60 6.98 15.36
C ALA A 79 -0.82 6.59 14.95
N GLY A 80 -1.04 6.35 13.65
CA GLY A 80 -2.36 6.01 13.12
C GLY A 80 -2.81 4.59 13.47
N VAL A 81 -1.95 3.57 13.43
CA VAL A 81 -2.34 2.20 13.81
C VAL A 81 -2.71 2.10 15.30
N HIS A 82 -2.13 2.97 16.13
CA HIS A 82 -2.41 3.03 17.56
C HIS A 82 -3.67 3.84 17.88
N ASP A 83 -3.87 5.01 17.27
CA ASP A 83 -4.90 5.98 17.71
C ASP A 83 -6.08 6.13 16.73
N VAL A 84 -6.19 5.30 15.70
CA VAL A 84 -7.34 5.31 14.79
C VAL A 84 -7.98 3.94 14.76
N ARG A 85 -9.28 3.88 15.09
CA ARG A 85 -9.99 2.62 15.19
C ARG A 85 -9.94 1.86 13.87
N PRO A 86 -9.51 0.58 13.85
CA PRO A 86 -9.43 -0.22 12.63
C PRO A 86 -10.80 -0.72 12.13
N ARG A 87 -11.90 -0.14 12.62
CA ARG A 87 -13.29 -0.58 12.42
C ARG A 87 -14.23 0.63 12.35
N HIS A 88 -15.00 0.82 11.28
CA HIS A 88 -15.02 0.01 10.07
C HIS A 88 -13.71 0.11 9.27
N VAL A 89 -13.39 -0.94 8.49
CA VAL A 89 -12.16 -0.96 7.68
C VAL A 89 -12.37 -0.04 6.48
N GLY A 90 -11.71 1.10 6.47
CA GLY A 90 -12.00 2.23 5.58
C GLY A 90 -12.32 3.48 6.41
N GLY A 91 -13.03 4.47 5.83
CA GLY A 91 -13.36 5.70 6.53
C GLY A 91 -12.11 6.41 7.09
N LYS A 92 -12.04 6.54 8.42
CA LYS A 92 -10.92 7.14 9.16
C LYS A 92 -9.61 6.37 9.01
N LEU A 93 -9.67 5.03 8.93
CA LEU A 93 -8.49 4.18 8.81
C LEU A 93 -7.70 4.41 7.52
N HIS A 94 -8.29 5.12 6.55
CA HIS A 94 -7.60 5.47 5.32
C HIS A 94 -6.32 6.27 5.52
N CYS A 95 -6.23 7.07 6.59
CA CYS A 95 -5.00 7.79 6.89
C CYS A 95 -3.80 6.87 7.14
N VAL A 96 -4.05 5.63 7.59
CA VAL A 96 -3.05 4.58 7.76
C VAL A 96 -2.87 3.81 6.45
N MET A 97 -3.97 3.45 5.79
CA MET A 97 -3.95 2.67 4.55
C MET A 97 -3.31 3.41 3.36
N VAL A 98 -3.12 4.72 3.45
CA VAL A 98 -2.47 5.52 2.41
C VAL A 98 -0.96 5.70 2.63
N VAL A 99 -0.40 5.35 3.80
CA VAL A 99 1.01 5.65 4.11
C VAL A 99 1.97 5.01 3.10
N GLU A 100 1.79 3.73 2.77
CA GLU A 100 2.63 3.09 1.75
C GLU A 100 2.44 3.70 0.36
N SER A 101 1.23 4.16 0.04
CA SER A 101 0.98 4.91 -1.20
C SER A 101 1.78 6.21 -1.25
N MET A 102 1.98 6.88 -0.10
CA MET A 102 2.82 8.07 -0.01
C MET A 102 4.30 7.75 -0.18
N PHE A 103 4.78 6.64 0.38
CA PHE A 103 6.15 6.17 0.10
C PHE A 103 6.36 5.93 -1.40
N GLU A 104 5.46 5.19 -2.05
CA GLU A 104 5.53 4.87 -3.49
C GLU A 104 5.48 6.14 -4.38
N LEU A 105 4.68 7.13 -4.01
CA LEU A 105 4.58 8.39 -4.76
C LEU A 105 5.79 9.30 -4.52
N ALA A 106 6.34 9.32 -3.31
CA ALA A 106 7.54 10.08 -2.96
C ALA A 106 8.81 9.50 -3.61
N GLU A 107 8.84 8.20 -3.90
CA GLU A 107 9.98 7.55 -4.55
C GLU A 107 10.18 8.05 -5.99
N GLY A 108 11.28 8.80 -6.19
CA GLY A 108 11.60 9.42 -7.48
C GLY A 108 10.82 10.72 -7.75
N ALA A 109 10.11 11.26 -6.76
CA ALA A 109 9.60 12.63 -6.80
C ALA A 109 10.72 13.65 -6.47
N PRO A 110 10.60 14.91 -6.91
CA PRO A 110 11.40 16.00 -6.37
C PRO A 110 11.35 16.02 -4.84
N ALA A 111 12.45 16.42 -4.19
CA ALA A 111 12.57 16.35 -2.73
C ALA A 111 11.44 17.12 -2.00
N GLU A 112 11.05 18.29 -2.53
CA GLU A 112 9.95 19.07 -1.97
C GLU A 112 8.60 18.35 -2.12
N ASP A 113 8.32 17.73 -3.28
CA ASP A 113 7.09 16.97 -3.51
C ASP A 113 6.99 15.75 -2.56
N ALA A 114 8.11 15.07 -2.31
CA ALA A 114 8.17 13.98 -1.33
C ALA A 114 7.80 14.44 0.10
N TRP A 115 8.28 15.62 0.50
CA TRP A 115 7.91 16.22 1.78
C TRP A 115 6.45 16.66 1.84
N LEU A 116 5.93 17.24 0.76
CA LEU A 116 4.53 17.64 0.70
C LEU A 116 3.59 16.44 0.86
N LEU A 117 3.89 15.31 0.23
CA LEU A 117 3.12 14.06 0.41
C LEU A 117 3.16 13.56 1.87
N ALA A 118 4.33 13.61 2.51
CA ALA A 118 4.46 13.18 3.91
C ALA A 118 3.68 14.10 4.88
N LEU A 119 3.77 15.42 4.69
CA LEU A 119 3.04 16.39 5.51
C LEU A 119 1.53 16.37 5.24
N TRP A 120 1.12 16.07 4.00
CA TRP A 120 -0.29 15.85 3.67
C TRP A 120 -0.84 14.66 4.46
N ASN A 121 -0.12 13.53 4.49
CA ASN A 121 -0.56 12.35 5.21
C ASN A 121 -0.59 12.57 6.73
N LEU A 122 0.33 13.36 7.26
CA LEU A 122 0.26 13.82 8.64
C LEU A 122 -1.04 14.58 8.94
N ASP A 123 -1.43 15.55 8.09
CA ASP A 123 -2.68 16.30 8.29
C ASP A 123 -3.91 15.38 8.17
N ASP A 124 -3.90 14.43 7.23
CA ASP A 124 -4.98 13.45 7.05
C ASP A 124 -5.12 12.51 8.27
N CYS A 125 -3.99 12.05 8.83
CA CYS A 125 -3.97 11.28 10.07
C CYS A 125 -4.54 12.08 11.24
N LYS A 126 -4.13 13.34 11.37
CA LYS A 126 -4.62 14.23 12.42
C LYS A 126 -6.10 14.56 12.30
N ARG A 127 -6.61 14.68 11.06
CA ARG A 127 -8.05 14.81 10.80
C ARG A 127 -8.79 13.53 11.20
N SER A 128 -8.22 12.36 10.91
CA SER A 128 -8.84 11.07 11.23
C SER A 128 -8.89 10.81 12.74
N GLN A 129 -7.82 11.11 13.48
CA GLN A 129 -7.82 11.08 14.96
C GLN A 129 -8.87 12.02 15.55
N ALA A 130 -8.96 13.25 15.05
CA ALA A 130 -9.96 14.21 15.52
C ALA A 130 -11.42 13.82 15.18
N LEU A 131 -11.64 12.94 14.19
CA LEU A 131 -12.95 12.35 13.93
C LEU A 131 -13.18 11.10 14.78
N ASP A 132 -12.14 10.32 15.05
CA ASP A 132 -12.16 9.18 15.97
C ASP A 132 -12.57 9.62 17.39
N GLU A 133 -11.93 10.67 17.92
CA GLU A 133 -12.27 11.30 19.20
C GLU A 133 -13.77 11.66 19.28
N ARG A 134 -14.32 12.23 18.21
CA ARG A 134 -15.72 12.71 18.18
C ARG A 134 -16.74 11.60 18.03
N GLU A 135 -16.43 10.56 17.27
CA GLU A 135 -17.42 9.57 16.81
C GLU A 135 -17.24 8.18 17.43
N ASP A 136 -16.02 7.82 17.84
CA ASP A 136 -15.63 6.49 18.33
C ASP A 136 -15.11 6.50 19.77
N GLY A 137 -15.12 7.67 20.43
CA GLY A 137 -14.76 7.80 21.85
C GLY A 137 -13.26 7.79 22.10
N ASP A 138 -12.47 8.31 21.15
CA ASP A 138 -11.01 8.43 21.22
C ASP A 138 -10.36 7.05 21.38
N TRP A 139 -10.60 6.19 20.41
CA TRP A 139 -10.12 4.83 20.44
C TRP A 139 -8.58 4.81 20.43
N VAL A 140 -8.04 3.96 21.29
CA VAL A 140 -6.62 3.63 21.32
C VAL A 140 -6.45 2.13 21.33
N LEU A 141 -5.40 1.64 20.68
CA LEU A 141 -5.06 0.22 20.70
C LEU A 141 -4.85 -0.22 22.16
N PRO A 142 -5.59 -1.24 22.66
CA PRO A 142 -5.43 -1.70 24.02
C PRO A 142 -4.00 -2.22 24.28
N PRO A 143 -3.54 -2.21 25.54
CA PRO A 143 -2.30 -2.87 25.93
C PRO A 143 -2.24 -4.31 25.41
N ALA A 144 -1.04 -4.78 25.07
CA ALA A 144 -0.87 -6.15 24.61
C ALA A 144 -1.41 -7.12 25.68
N PRO A 145 -2.27 -8.09 25.31
CA PRO A 145 -2.80 -9.07 26.24
C PRO A 145 -1.68 -9.92 26.85
N GLU A 146 -1.91 -10.42 28.06
CA GLU A 146 -1.05 -11.45 28.63
C GLU A 146 -1.14 -12.75 27.80
N VAL A 147 0.01 -13.36 27.56
CA VAL A 147 0.14 -14.56 26.73
C VAL A 147 0.65 -15.74 27.54
N SER A 148 -0.01 -16.89 27.38
CA SER A 148 0.40 -18.16 27.98
C SER A 148 0.17 -19.26 26.95
N PHE A 149 1.13 -19.43 26.06
CA PHE A 149 1.16 -20.52 25.08
C PHE A 149 2.32 -21.45 25.39
N ALA A 150 2.08 -22.76 25.29
CA ALA A 150 3.11 -23.77 25.54
C ALA A 150 4.19 -23.79 24.42
N SER A 151 3.86 -23.35 23.21
CA SER A 151 4.80 -23.24 22.08
C SER A 151 4.29 -22.27 21.01
N ALA A 152 5.16 -21.93 20.04
CA ALA A 152 4.80 -21.14 18.85
C ALA A 152 3.73 -21.84 18.00
N GLU A 153 3.78 -23.17 17.89
CA GLU A 153 2.79 -23.97 17.16
C GLU A 153 1.40 -23.89 17.82
N ALA A 154 1.35 -23.85 19.17
CA ALA A 154 0.10 -23.67 19.89
C ALA A 154 -0.49 -22.26 19.65
N ALA A 155 0.34 -21.22 19.70
CA ALA A 155 -0.08 -19.87 19.37
C ALA A 155 -0.56 -19.75 17.90
N ARG A 156 0.16 -20.39 16.96
CA ARG A 156 -0.24 -20.46 15.55
C ARG A 156 -1.57 -21.17 15.34
N ALA A 157 -1.77 -22.32 16.00
CA ALA A 157 -3.02 -23.07 15.91
C ALA A 157 -4.20 -22.27 16.48
N GLU A 158 -3.99 -21.59 17.61
CA GLU A 158 -5.01 -20.73 18.22
C GLU A 158 -5.32 -19.52 17.34
N LEU A 159 -4.31 -18.90 16.71
CA LEU A 159 -4.54 -17.78 15.78
C LEU A 159 -5.44 -18.23 14.63
N ILE A 160 -5.13 -19.37 14.00
CA ILE A 160 -5.96 -19.93 12.93
C ILE A 160 -7.39 -20.18 13.44
N ALA A 161 -7.55 -20.86 14.58
CA ALA A 161 -8.85 -21.17 15.15
C ALA A 161 -9.68 -19.90 15.46
N ALA A 162 -9.07 -18.88 16.04
CA ALA A 162 -9.70 -17.61 16.36
C ALA A 162 -10.09 -16.84 15.09
N MET A 163 -9.21 -16.82 14.09
CA MET A 163 -9.51 -16.19 12.79
C MET A 163 -10.68 -16.91 12.09
N GLU A 164 -10.77 -18.24 12.13
CA GLU A 164 -11.95 -18.97 11.61
C GLU A 164 -13.22 -18.74 12.41
N ALA A 165 -13.10 -18.60 13.74
CA ALA A 165 -14.22 -18.32 14.62
C ALA A 165 -14.74 -16.88 14.53
N TRP A 166 -13.97 -15.97 13.91
CA TRP A 166 -14.22 -14.53 13.92
C TRP A 166 -14.12 -13.90 15.32
N ASP A 167 -13.21 -14.44 16.15
CA ASP A 167 -12.97 -14.02 17.53
C ASP A 167 -11.71 -13.16 17.59
N ASP A 168 -11.88 -11.85 17.75
CA ASP A 168 -10.80 -10.87 17.70
C ASP A 168 -9.96 -10.83 18.96
N GLU A 169 -10.56 -11.00 20.14
CA GLU A 169 -9.80 -11.08 21.39
C GLU A 169 -8.89 -12.31 21.43
N ARG A 170 -9.38 -13.48 20.99
CA ARG A 170 -8.55 -14.68 20.88
C ARG A 170 -7.48 -14.52 19.80
N ALA A 171 -7.80 -13.90 18.67
CA ALA A 171 -6.84 -13.70 17.60
C ALA A 171 -5.74 -12.70 17.99
N ASP A 172 -6.06 -11.59 18.66
CA ASP A 172 -5.08 -10.62 19.16
C ASP A 172 -4.10 -11.28 20.14
N ARG A 173 -4.62 -12.02 21.13
CA ARG A 173 -3.80 -12.76 22.09
C ARG A 173 -2.91 -13.82 21.42
N ALA A 174 -3.45 -14.58 20.47
CA ALA A 174 -2.69 -15.59 19.75
C ALA A 174 -1.60 -14.98 18.86
N LEU A 175 -1.89 -13.85 18.20
CA LEU A 175 -0.92 -13.10 17.43
C LEU A 175 0.24 -12.63 18.30
N VAL A 176 -0.04 -12.01 19.46
CA VAL A 176 0.98 -11.53 20.40
C VAL A 176 1.88 -12.67 20.88
N GLY A 177 1.29 -13.84 21.16
CA GLY A 177 2.07 -15.03 21.54
C GLY A 177 2.94 -15.60 20.42
N LEU A 178 2.55 -15.38 19.16
CA LEU A 178 3.23 -15.90 17.98
C LEU A 178 4.33 -14.96 17.46
N LEU A 179 4.18 -13.65 17.65
CA LEU A 179 5.06 -12.61 17.11
C LEU A 179 6.56 -12.81 17.43
N PRO A 180 6.98 -13.15 18.66
CA PRO A 180 8.39 -13.37 18.99
C PRO A 180 9.05 -14.53 18.22
N HIS A 181 8.25 -15.41 17.63
CA HIS A 181 8.69 -16.58 16.87
C HIS A 181 8.44 -16.44 15.37
N SER A 182 8.05 -15.24 14.92
CA SER A 182 7.67 -14.97 13.54
C SER A 182 8.55 -13.91 12.90
N ASP A 183 8.55 -13.94 11.57
CA ASP A 183 9.05 -12.88 10.72
C ASP A 183 7.93 -12.40 9.79
N LEU A 184 8.22 -11.37 9.00
CA LEU A 184 7.27 -10.81 8.04
C LEU A 184 6.70 -11.89 7.11
N HIS A 185 7.53 -12.82 6.63
CA HIS A 185 7.09 -13.81 5.65
C HIS A 185 6.15 -14.85 6.25
N SER A 186 6.53 -15.43 7.39
CA SER A 186 5.75 -16.45 8.10
C SER A 186 4.44 -15.90 8.65
N ALA A 187 4.42 -14.66 9.16
CA ALA A 187 3.19 -14.01 9.61
C ALA A 187 2.22 -13.76 8.44
N TYR A 188 2.70 -13.21 7.33
CA TYR A 188 1.83 -12.93 6.19
C TYR A 188 1.40 -14.18 5.41
N ALA A 189 2.20 -15.25 5.42
CA ALA A 189 1.74 -16.55 4.92
C ALA A 189 0.46 -17.04 5.62
N LEU A 190 0.29 -16.70 6.90
CA LEU A 190 -0.93 -16.98 7.67
C LEU A 190 -2.05 -15.96 7.41
N LEU A 191 -1.71 -14.67 7.32
CA LEU A 191 -2.71 -13.60 7.25
C LEU A 191 -3.33 -13.41 5.85
N TRP A 192 -2.65 -13.77 4.77
CA TRP A 192 -3.15 -13.54 3.41
C TRP A 192 -4.53 -14.15 3.11
N PRO A 193 -4.81 -15.42 3.44
CA PRO A 193 -6.16 -15.98 3.30
C PRO A 193 -7.23 -15.15 4.01
N TYR A 194 -6.94 -14.70 5.23
CA TYR A 194 -7.87 -13.94 6.05
C TYR A 194 -8.09 -12.51 5.55
N ALA A 195 -7.05 -11.90 4.98
CA ALA A 195 -7.14 -10.61 4.33
C ALA A 195 -7.98 -10.65 3.05
N ALA A 196 -7.93 -11.77 2.31
CA ALA A 196 -8.55 -11.95 1.01
C ALA A 196 -10.02 -12.39 1.05
N ARG A 197 -10.41 -13.17 2.06
CA ARG A 197 -11.64 -13.98 2.03
C ARG A 197 -12.97 -13.23 2.04
N SER A 198 -12.97 -11.95 2.36
CA SER A 198 -14.19 -11.21 2.73
C SER A 198 -14.49 -10.07 1.76
N PHE A 199 -15.72 -9.98 1.27
CA PHE A 199 -16.19 -8.84 0.49
C PHE A 199 -16.55 -7.62 1.35
N VAL A 200 -16.88 -7.82 2.64
CA VAL A 200 -17.22 -6.72 3.57
C VAL A 200 -16.20 -5.58 3.52
N ASN A 201 -16.71 -4.36 3.48
CA ASN A 201 -15.95 -3.15 3.20
C ASN A 201 -15.20 -3.24 1.87
N ILE A 202 -15.78 -3.82 0.81
CA ILE A 202 -15.33 -3.70 -0.59
C ILE A 202 -13.80 -3.80 -0.80
N GLY A 203 -13.15 -4.79 -0.18
CA GLY A 203 -11.72 -5.04 -0.38
C GLY A 203 -10.75 -4.26 0.53
N HIS A 204 -11.23 -3.39 1.43
CA HIS A 204 -10.35 -2.64 2.34
C HIS A 204 -9.44 -3.54 3.19
N LYS A 205 -9.86 -4.76 3.52
CA LYS A 205 -9.07 -5.72 4.35
C LYS A 205 -7.77 -6.15 3.67
N ILE A 206 -7.84 -6.58 2.40
CA ILE A 206 -6.63 -6.95 1.65
C ILE A 206 -5.78 -5.73 1.33
N ILE A 207 -6.39 -4.58 1.05
CA ILE A 207 -5.65 -3.31 0.89
C ILE A 207 -4.87 -3.01 2.18
N TYR A 208 -5.53 -3.05 3.34
CA TYR A 208 -4.87 -2.71 4.60
C TYR A 208 -3.73 -3.69 4.92
N ALA A 209 -3.97 -4.99 4.73
CA ALA A 209 -2.93 -6.01 4.88
C ALA A 209 -1.72 -5.76 3.98
N ALA A 210 -1.94 -5.45 2.69
CA ALA A 210 -0.88 -5.15 1.73
C ALA A 210 -0.09 -3.89 2.08
N GLN A 211 -0.76 -2.85 2.57
CA GLN A 211 -0.10 -1.60 2.95
C GLN A 211 0.71 -1.78 4.24
N VAL A 212 0.16 -2.44 5.28
CA VAL A 212 0.90 -2.77 6.52
C VAL A 212 2.16 -3.59 6.21
N GLU A 213 2.04 -4.59 5.33
CA GLU A 213 3.15 -5.47 4.97
C GLU A 213 4.32 -4.69 4.39
N ARG A 214 4.01 -3.78 3.45
CA ARG A 214 5.00 -2.95 2.76
C ARG A 214 5.59 -1.89 3.68
N VAL A 215 4.78 -1.25 4.54
CA VAL A 215 5.34 -0.31 5.53
C VAL A 215 6.30 -1.03 6.48
N LEU A 216 5.96 -2.24 6.97
CA LEU A 216 6.85 -3.02 7.82
C LEU A 216 8.17 -3.41 7.13
N ARG A 217 8.19 -3.60 5.79
CA ARG A 217 9.44 -3.77 5.03
C ARG A 217 10.32 -2.51 5.05
N ARG A 218 9.71 -1.32 5.13
CA ARG A 218 10.41 -0.03 5.12
C ARG A 218 10.91 0.36 6.50
N ILE A 219 10.06 0.24 7.52
CA ILE A 219 10.38 0.69 8.88
C ILE A 219 11.01 -0.40 9.76
N GLY A 220 10.85 -1.67 9.35
CA GLY A 220 11.43 -2.83 10.02
C GLY A 220 10.44 -3.62 10.86
N TRP A 221 10.65 -4.93 10.92
CA TRP A 221 9.79 -5.91 11.62
C TRP A 221 9.72 -5.71 13.14
N HIS A 222 10.69 -5.04 13.75
CA HIS A 222 10.67 -4.74 15.19
C HIS A 222 9.50 -3.84 15.60
N TYR A 223 8.84 -3.17 14.65
CA TYR A 223 7.60 -2.42 14.87
C TYR A 223 6.32 -3.23 14.58
N ALA A 224 6.38 -4.55 14.40
CA ALA A 224 5.24 -5.34 13.91
C ALA A 224 4.08 -5.52 14.91
N ASP A 225 4.29 -5.30 16.21
CA ASP A 225 3.28 -5.56 17.24
C ASP A 225 1.98 -4.78 17.00
N GLU A 226 2.00 -3.46 17.18
CA GLU A 226 0.80 -2.63 17.03
C GLU A 226 0.16 -2.71 15.64
N PRO A 227 0.93 -2.65 14.52
CA PRO A 227 0.37 -2.77 13.18
C PRO A 227 -0.35 -4.09 12.92
N LEU A 228 0.20 -5.23 13.35
CA LEU A 228 -0.44 -6.53 13.11
C LEU A 228 -1.64 -6.75 14.03
N ARG A 229 -1.59 -6.25 15.27
CA ARG A 229 -2.75 -6.27 16.18
C ARG A 229 -3.90 -5.46 15.61
N SER A 230 -3.63 -4.21 15.17
CA SER A 230 -4.60 -3.35 14.49
C SER A 230 -5.16 -4.02 13.22
N LEU A 231 -4.30 -4.67 12.43
CA LEU A 231 -4.71 -5.46 11.27
C LEU A 231 -5.64 -6.62 11.64
N VAL A 232 -5.33 -7.42 12.66
CA VAL A 232 -6.20 -8.54 13.11
C VAL A 232 -7.59 -8.04 13.51
N TYR A 233 -7.66 -6.94 14.26
CA TYR A 233 -8.95 -6.30 14.56
C TYR A 233 -9.70 -5.92 13.27
N ALA A 234 -9.03 -5.32 12.28
CA ALA A 234 -9.65 -4.99 10.99
C ALA A 234 -10.14 -6.23 10.23
N LEU A 235 -9.33 -7.29 10.15
CA LEU A 235 -9.64 -8.49 9.38
C LEU A 235 -10.88 -9.22 9.89
N LEU A 236 -11.12 -9.19 11.20
CA LEU A 236 -12.24 -9.88 11.84
C LEU A 236 -13.52 -9.04 11.94
N TYR A 237 -13.47 -7.76 11.57
CA TYR A 237 -14.65 -6.89 11.58
C TYR A 237 -15.68 -7.30 10.51
N GLN A 238 -16.88 -7.67 10.93
CA GLN A 238 -17.97 -8.15 10.06
C GLN A 238 -19.34 -7.55 10.44
N PRO A 239 -19.53 -6.23 10.32
CA PRO A 239 -20.83 -5.62 10.56
C PRO A 239 -21.81 -6.14 9.50
N GLY A 240 -22.94 -6.69 9.94
CA GLY A 240 -23.96 -7.22 9.02
C GLY A 240 -23.72 -8.65 8.52
N GLY A 241 -22.63 -9.31 8.93
CA GLY A 241 -22.41 -10.74 8.68
C GLY A 241 -21.19 -11.06 7.83
N ARG A 242 -21.01 -12.36 7.55
CA ARG A 242 -19.86 -12.89 6.82
C ARG A 242 -20.15 -12.90 5.31
N GLU A 243 -19.39 -12.14 4.53
CA GLU A 243 -19.47 -12.17 3.07
C GLU A 243 -18.27 -12.92 2.46
N THR A 244 -18.24 -14.25 2.66
CA THR A 244 -17.13 -15.15 2.25
C THR A 244 -17.46 -16.09 1.09
N ARG A 245 -18.68 -16.02 0.54
CA ARG A 245 -19.17 -16.92 -0.52
C ARG A 245 -18.22 -17.06 -1.70
N VAL A 246 -17.71 -15.95 -2.24
CA VAL A 246 -16.80 -15.96 -3.40
C VAL A 246 -15.46 -16.64 -3.08
N TRP A 247 -14.99 -16.52 -1.85
CA TRP A 247 -13.77 -17.16 -1.39
C TRP A 247 -13.94 -18.68 -1.26
N GLU A 248 -15.07 -19.12 -0.70
CA GLU A 248 -15.42 -20.54 -0.61
C GLU A 248 -15.51 -21.18 -2.01
N GLN A 249 -16.18 -20.49 -2.94
CA GLN A 249 -16.23 -20.87 -4.36
C GLN A 249 -14.85 -20.90 -5.04
N SER A 250 -13.93 -20.00 -4.64
CA SER A 250 -12.54 -20.05 -5.10
C SER A 250 -11.85 -21.34 -4.65
N GLY A 251 -12.15 -21.83 -3.45
CA GLY A 251 -11.65 -23.10 -2.92
C GLY A 251 -12.07 -24.31 -3.76
N GLU A 252 -13.35 -24.37 -4.14
CA GLU A 252 -13.88 -25.43 -5.00
C GLU A 252 -13.23 -25.43 -6.39
N ARG A 253 -12.89 -24.26 -6.92
CA ARG A 253 -12.27 -24.09 -8.26
C ARG A 253 -10.76 -24.22 -8.25
N ALA A 254 -10.10 -23.98 -7.12
CA ALA A 254 -8.63 -24.06 -7.02
C ALA A 254 -8.08 -25.42 -7.44
N ALA A 255 -8.83 -26.49 -7.22
CA ALA A 255 -8.48 -27.85 -7.64
C ALA A 255 -8.56 -28.08 -9.16
N LYS A 256 -9.26 -27.21 -9.90
CA LYS A 256 -9.40 -27.29 -11.36
C LYS A 256 -8.25 -26.61 -12.12
N LEU A 257 -7.43 -25.81 -11.43
CA LEU A 257 -6.25 -25.19 -12.03
C LEU A 257 -5.21 -26.29 -12.35
N PRO A 258 -4.68 -26.34 -13.59
CA PRO A 258 -3.75 -27.38 -14.02
C PRO A 258 -2.51 -27.52 -13.13
N GLU A 259 -1.88 -28.69 -13.18
CA GLU A 259 -0.51 -28.84 -12.67
C GLU A 259 0.43 -27.94 -13.47
N GLY A 260 1.38 -27.29 -12.79
CA GLY A 260 2.33 -26.38 -13.44
C GLY A 260 1.71 -25.12 -14.06
N TRP A 261 0.48 -24.72 -13.68
CA TRP A 261 -0.23 -23.53 -14.21
C TRP A 261 0.57 -22.21 -14.18
N LEU A 262 1.57 -22.10 -13.31
CA LEU A 262 2.50 -20.96 -13.28
C LEU A 262 3.53 -20.92 -14.44
N GLN A 263 3.65 -22.01 -15.19
CA GLN A 263 4.59 -22.20 -16.30
C GLN A 263 3.93 -21.97 -17.68
N GLY A 264 2.69 -21.46 -17.70
CA GLY A 264 1.97 -21.14 -18.92
C GLY A 264 2.68 -20.08 -19.78
N GLN A 265 2.30 -20.01 -21.05
CA GLN A 265 2.88 -19.10 -22.01
C GLN A 265 2.27 -17.70 -21.89
N GLU A 266 3.13 -16.68 -21.88
CA GLU A 266 2.67 -15.30 -21.91
C GLU A 266 2.17 -14.94 -23.31
N ALA A 267 0.89 -14.58 -23.41
CA ALA A 267 0.22 -14.19 -24.64
C ALA A 267 -0.51 -12.87 -24.41
N PRO A 268 0.21 -11.73 -24.41
CA PRO A 268 -0.31 -10.46 -23.95
C PRO A 268 -1.65 -10.06 -24.59
N GLN A 269 -1.85 -10.34 -25.89
CA GLN A 269 -3.08 -10.07 -26.63
C GLN A 269 -4.30 -10.83 -26.09
N ARG A 270 -4.09 -12.05 -25.55
CA ARG A 270 -5.16 -12.86 -24.93
C ARG A 270 -5.64 -12.29 -23.60
N SER A 271 -4.94 -11.32 -23.01
CA SER A 271 -5.46 -10.55 -21.86
C SER A 271 -6.78 -9.83 -22.20
N LEU A 272 -6.98 -9.43 -23.46
CA LEU A 272 -8.24 -8.81 -23.93
C LEU A 272 -9.38 -9.83 -24.04
N GLU A 273 -9.09 -11.08 -24.35
CA GLU A 273 -10.09 -12.16 -24.33
C GLU A 273 -10.63 -12.34 -22.91
N LEU A 274 -9.73 -12.39 -21.92
CA LEU A 274 -10.11 -12.47 -20.51
C LEU A 274 -10.86 -11.21 -20.05
N LEU A 275 -10.39 -10.00 -20.38
CA LEU A 275 -11.10 -8.75 -20.10
C LEU A 275 -12.56 -8.83 -20.59
N ARG A 276 -12.77 -9.27 -21.84
CA ARG A 276 -14.10 -9.37 -22.46
C ARG A 276 -14.97 -10.39 -21.74
N ALA A 277 -14.42 -11.55 -21.40
CA ALA A 277 -15.14 -12.57 -20.63
C ALA A 277 -15.60 -12.05 -19.26
N LEU A 278 -14.78 -11.23 -18.59
CA LEU A 278 -15.07 -10.69 -17.25
C LEU A 278 -16.13 -9.58 -17.21
N ARG A 279 -16.47 -8.95 -18.34
CA ARG A 279 -17.36 -7.77 -18.37
C ARG A 279 -18.73 -8.04 -17.79
N ASP A 280 -19.32 -9.15 -18.22
CA ASP A 280 -20.72 -9.50 -17.96
C ASP A 280 -20.85 -10.77 -17.10
N SER A 281 -19.73 -11.36 -16.68
CA SER A 281 -19.70 -12.54 -15.81
C SER A 281 -20.18 -12.21 -14.39
N ASP A 282 -20.90 -13.12 -13.76
CA ASP A 282 -21.00 -13.15 -12.29
C ASP A 282 -19.70 -13.67 -11.66
N ALA A 283 -19.61 -13.71 -10.33
CA ALA A 283 -18.41 -14.15 -9.64
C ALA A 283 -17.97 -15.58 -10.00
N ALA A 284 -18.91 -16.50 -10.19
CA ALA A 284 -18.63 -17.90 -10.51
C ALA A 284 -18.08 -18.04 -11.93
N HIS A 285 -18.73 -17.41 -12.91
CA HIS A 285 -18.28 -17.40 -14.30
C HIS A 285 -16.95 -16.66 -14.48
N ALA A 286 -16.71 -15.60 -13.71
CA ALA A 286 -15.42 -14.90 -13.70
C ALA A 286 -14.28 -15.80 -13.23
N GLN A 287 -14.51 -16.60 -12.18
CA GLN A 287 -13.54 -17.60 -11.72
C GLN A 287 -13.34 -18.72 -12.74
N ASP A 288 -14.43 -19.21 -13.36
CA ASP A 288 -14.34 -20.25 -14.39
C ASP A 288 -13.59 -19.76 -15.64
N ALA A 289 -13.72 -18.48 -16.01
CA ALA A 289 -12.94 -17.87 -17.09
C ALA A 289 -11.43 -17.85 -16.77
N VAL A 290 -11.04 -17.61 -15.51
CA VAL A 290 -9.64 -17.72 -15.07
C VAL A 290 -9.15 -19.16 -15.13
N VAL A 291 -9.95 -20.13 -14.69
CA VAL A 291 -9.60 -21.56 -14.79
C VAL A 291 -9.40 -21.97 -16.25
N ALA A 292 -10.33 -21.57 -17.14
CA ALA A 292 -10.24 -21.85 -18.57
C ALA A 292 -8.99 -21.21 -19.21
N ALA A 293 -8.67 -19.97 -18.84
CA ALA A 293 -7.45 -19.30 -19.30
C ALA A 293 -6.18 -20.10 -18.96
N PHE A 294 -6.07 -20.64 -17.74
CA PHE A 294 -4.94 -21.49 -17.37
C PHE A 294 -4.98 -22.87 -18.03
N ALA A 295 -6.15 -23.47 -18.21
CA ALA A 295 -6.31 -24.74 -18.93
C ALA A 295 -5.89 -24.62 -20.41
N ASP A 296 -6.10 -23.45 -21.01
CA ASP A 296 -5.62 -23.08 -22.35
C ASP A 296 -4.10 -22.81 -22.41
N GLY A 297 -3.38 -22.98 -21.29
CA GLY A 297 -1.94 -22.82 -21.20
C GLY A 297 -1.46 -21.37 -21.05
N LEU A 298 -2.33 -20.43 -20.67
CA LEU A 298 -1.91 -19.04 -20.44
C LEU A 298 -1.06 -18.90 -19.16
N GLY A 299 -0.03 -18.08 -19.26
CA GLY A 299 0.83 -17.72 -18.14
C GLY A 299 0.15 -16.77 -17.14
N PRO A 300 0.61 -16.75 -15.88
CA PRO A 300 0.00 -15.97 -14.82
C PRO A 300 0.03 -14.46 -15.08
N ARG A 301 1.02 -13.92 -15.81
CA ARG A 301 1.04 -12.48 -16.10
C ARG A 301 -0.07 -12.10 -17.07
N THR A 302 -0.32 -12.89 -18.11
CA THR A 302 -1.43 -12.69 -19.06
C THR A 302 -2.79 -12.71 -18.36
N VAL A 303 -3.00 -13.65 -17.44
CA VAL A 303 -4.25 -13.72 -16.66
C VAL A 303 -4.39 -12.50 -15.74
N TRP A 304 -3.34 -12.15 -15.01
CA TRP A 304 -3.35 -10.96 -14.16
C TRP A 304 -3.56 -9.67 -14.97
N ASP A 305 -3.00 -9.56 -16.17
CA ASP A 305 -3.20 -8.42 -17.05
C ASP A 305 -4.67 -8.27 -17.45
N GLY A 306 -5.38 -9.37 -17.73
CA GLY A 306 -6.83 -9.33 -17.93
C GLY A 306 -7.61 -8.80 -16.73
N LEU A 307 -7.23 -9.22 -15.51
CA LEU A 307 -7.84 -8.71 -14.25
C LEU A 307 -7.55 -7.23 -14.02
N ARG A 308 -6.30 -6.79 -14.26
CA ARG A 308 -5.87 -5.39 -14.13
C ARG A 308 -6.58 -4.49 -15.13
N LEU A 309 -6.68 -4.92 -16.39
CA LEU A 309 -7.45 -4.23 -17.42
C LEU A 309 -8.92 -4.12 -17.01
N ARG A 310 -9.51 -5.19 -16.45
CA ARG A 310 -10.90 -5.13 -15.99
C ARG A 310 -11.10 -4.14 -14.84
N ALA A 311 -10.18 -4.13 -13.88
CA ALA A 311 -10.18 -3.17 -12.77
C ALA A 311 -10.06 -1.72 -13.27
N SER A 312 -9.14 -1.45 -14.20
CA SER A 312 -8.98 -0.15 -14.84
C SER A 312 -10.21 0.25 -15.66
N GLU A 313 -10.89 -0.68 -16.32
CA GLU A 313 -12.13 -0.41 -17.06
C GLU A 313 -13.28 -0.02 -16.13
N LEU A 314 -13.45 -0.71 -14.99
CA LEU A 314 -14.45 -0.32 -13.99
C LEU A 314 -14.22 1.12 -13.48
N PHE A 315 -12.95 1.50 -13.26
CA PHE A 315 -12.63 2.86 -12.86
C PHE A 315 -12.83 3.89 -13.98
N LEU A 316 -12.54 3.52 -15.23
CA LEU A 316 -12.81 4.34 -16.41
C LEU A 316 -14.30 4.68 -16.52
N GLN A 317 -15.15 3.70 -16.20
CA GLN A 317 -16.60 3.77 -16.22
C GLN A 317 -17.21 4.45 -15.00
N ARG A 318 -16.41 5.03 -14.09
CA ARG A 318 -16.93 5.75 -12.92
C ARG A 318 -17.88 6.89 -13.33
N ALA A 319 -18.90 7.13 -12.51
CA ALA A 319 -19.83 8.23 -12.71
C ALA A 319 -19.13 9.59 -12.54
N ARG A 320 -18.92 10.33 -13.64
CA ARG A 320 -18.21 11.62 -13.64
C ARG A 320 -19.08 12.81 -13.24
N SER A 321 -20.40 12.62 -13.18
CA SER A 321 -21.37 13.64 -12.77
C SER A 321 -21.42 13.85 -11.25
N GLN A 322 -20.80 12.97 -10.47
CA GLN A 322 -20.80 13.04 -9.01
C GLN A 322 -19.74 14.03 -8.52
N PRO A 323 -19.97 14.75 -7.40
CA PRO A 323 -18.93 15.56 -6.77
C PRO A 323 -17.70 14.72 -6.44
N ALA A 324 -16.50 15.26 -6.69
CA ALA A 324 -15.24 14.52 -6.58
C ALA A 324 -14.99 13.86 -5.22
N HIS A 325 -15.53 14.43 -4.13
CA HIS A 325 -15.39 13.92 -2.76
C HIS A 325 -16.60 13.10 -2.27
N SER A 326 -17.60 12.88 -3.12
CA SER A 326 -18.74 12.04 -2.75
C SER A 326 -18.31 10.58 -2.62
N ALA A 327 -18.96 9.83 -1.72
CA ALA A 327 -18.71 8.40 -1.61
C ALA A 327 -18.86 7.69 -2.97
N GLN A 328 -19.87 8.06 -3.77
CA GLN A 328 -20.12 7.51 -5.10
C GLN A 328 -18.95 7.72 -6.07
N ALA A 329 -18.29 8.88 -6.00
CA ALA A 329 -17.12 9.17 -6.85
C ALA A 329 -15.85 8.42 -6.40
N LEU A 330 -15.75 8.09 -5.11
CA LEU A 330 -14.55 7.46 -4.51
C LEU A 330 -14.60 5.93 -4.57
N LEU A 331 -15.77 5.31 -4.47
CA LEU A 331 -15.94 3.85 -4.44
C LEU A 331 -15.31 3.11 -5.64
N PRO A 332 -15.35 3.61 -6.89
CA PRO A 332 -14.71 2.93 -8.02
C PRO A 332 -13.18 2.77 -7.91
N VAL A 333 -12.50 3.60 -7.09
CA VAL A 333 -11.04 3.48 -6.85
C VAL A 333 -10.67 2.09 -6.32
N HIS A 334 -11.60 1.45 -5.60
CA HIS A 334 -11.39 0.13 -5.01
C HIS A 334 -11.18 -0.97 -6.05
N ALA A 335 -11.65 -0.79 -7.29
CA ALA A 335 -11.39 -1.74 -8.37
C ALA A 335 -9.88 -1.95 -8.58
N VAL A 336 -9.14 -0.85 -8.76
CA VAL A 336 -7.69 -0.89 -9.01
C VAL A 336 -6.92 -1.19 -7.73
N THR A 337 -7.25 -0.52 -6.62
CA THR A 337 -6.49 -0.67 -5.37
C THR A 337 -6.63 -2.06 -4.75
N THR A 338 -7.80 -2.70 -4.82
CA THR A 338 -7.99 -4.07 -4.31
C THR A 338 -7.33 -5.10 -5.24
N THR A 339 -7.44 -4.92 -6.56
CA THR A 339 -6.78 -5.81 -7.52
C THR A 339 -5.26 -5.77 -7.37
N GLU A 340 -4.68 -4.57 -7.15
CA GLU A 340 -3.26 -4.41 -6.82
C GLU A 340 -2.91 -5.18 -5.54
N ALA A 341 -3.71 -5.05 -4.48
CA ALA A 341 -3.47 -5.73 -3.21
C ALA A 341 -3.52 -7.26 -3.34
N PHE A 342 -4.47 -7.81 -4.11
CA PHE A 342 -4.49 -9.24 -4.42
C PHE A 342 -3.24 -9.67 -5.20
N GLY A 343 -2.84 -8.89 -6.20
CA GLY A 343 -1.62 -9.13 -6.99
C GLY A 343 -0.35 -9.09 -6.13
N HIS A 344 -0.29 -8.18 -5.15
CA HIS A 344 0.80 -8.09 -4.17
C HIS A 344 0.85 -9.33 -3.27
N ALA A 345 -0.28 -9.73 -2.68
CA ALA A 345 -0.36 -10.94 -1.87
C ALA A 345 0.04 -12.18 -2.67
N PHE A 346 -0.37 -12.27 -3.94
CA PHE A 346 -0.01 -13.36 -4.85
C PHE A 346 1.49 -13.43 -5.11
N ALA A 347 2.12 -12.29 -5.34
CA ALA A 347 3.54 -12.19 -5.64
C ALA A 347 4.43 -12.46 -4.41
N THR A 348 3.94 -12.20 -3.20
CA THR A 348 4.73 -12.26 -1.96
C THR A 348 4.52 -13.53 -1.15
N THR A 349 3.36 -14.19 -1.28
CA THR A 349 3.12 -15.47 -0.60
C THR A 349 4.00 -16.59 -1.17
N ALA A 350 4.53 -17.46 -0.31
CA ALA A 350 5.18 -18.70 -0.73
C ALA A 350 4.21 -19.88 -0.90
N SER A 351 2.97 -19.74 -0.40
CA SER A 351 1.96 -20.80 -0.47
C SER A 351 1.29 -20.84 -1.84
N GLU A 352 1.53 -21.90 -2.61
CA GLU A 352 0.83 -22.11 -3.88
C GLU A 352 -0.69 -22.21 -3.68
N ALA A 353 -1.14 -22.88 -2.62
CA ALA A 353 -2.57 -22.95 -2.28
C ALA A 353 -3.17 -21.56 -2.12
N THR A 354 -2.46 -20.65 -1.46
CA THR A 354 -2.90 -19.25 -1.31
C THR A 354 -2.88 -18.51 -2.66
N ARG A 355 -1.89 -18.75 -3.54
CA ARG A 355 -1.87 -18.15 -4.89
C ARG A 355 -3.08 -18.55 -5.73
N ARG A 356 -3.46 -19.84 -5.68
CA ARG A 356 -4.65 -20.37 -6.37
C ARG A 356 -5.91 -19.64 -5.90
N LEU A 357 -6.08 -19.48 -4.59
CA LEU A 357 -7.23 -18.78 -4.03
C LEU A 357 -7.23 -17.29 -4.37
N LEU A 358 -6.10 -16.60 -4.27
CA LEU A 358 -6.01 -15.16 -4.49
C LEU A 358 -6.39 -14.74 -5.91
N ILE A 359 -5.95 -15.47 -6.93
CA ILE A 359 -6.25 -15.10 -8.33
C ILE A 359 -7.71 -15.37 -8.70
N LEU A 360 -8.30 -16.45 -8.17
CA LEU A 360 -9.72 -16.76 -8.34
C LEU A 360 -10.59 -15.77 -7.55
N GLN A 361 -10.19 -15.44 -6.32
CA GLN A 361 -10.87 -14.43 -5.51
C GLN A 361 -10.84 -13.07 -6.18
N ALA A 362 -9.71 -12.64 -6.77
CA ALA A 362 -9.63 -11.37 -7.49
C ALA A 362 -10.64 -11.30 -8.65
N ALA A 363 -10.78 -12.39 -9.42
CA ALA A 363 -11.74 -12.47 -10.52
C ALA A 363 -13.20 -12.37 -10.04
N GLY A 364 -13.57 -13.19 -9.05
CA GLY A 364 -14.92 -13.19 -8.50
C GLY A 364 -15.26 -11.87 -7.78
N TRP A 365 -14.29 -11.30 -7.07
CA TRP A 365 -14.43 -10.04 -6.36
C TRP A 365 -14.68 -8.86 -7.31
N LEU A 366 -14.03 -8.83 -8.48
CA LEU A 366 -14.27 -7.79 -9.49
C LEU A 366 -15.71 -7.84 -10.04
N ALA A 367 -16.29 -9.02 -10.17
CA ALA A 367 -17.69 -9.18 -10.57
C ALA A 367 -18.65 -8.65 -9.49
N ASP A 368 -18.47 -9.07 -8.23
CA ASP A 368 -19.29 -8.59 -7.11
C ASP A 368 -19.13 -7.06 -6.91
N LEU A 369 -17.91 -6.51 -7.09
CA LEU A 369 -17.67 -5.07 -7.05
C LEU A 369 -18.45 -4.35 -8.16
N ARG A 370 -18.39 -4.82 -9.41
CA ARG A 370 -19.15 -4.22 -10.52
C ARG A 370 -20.62 -4.06 -10.13
N ASP A 371 -21.22 -5.13 -9.63
CA ASP A 371 -22.64 -5.16 -9.29
C ASP A 371 -22.94 -4.22 -8.12
N ALA A 372 -22.10 -4.21 -7.08
CA ALA A 372 -22.22 -3.28 -5.96
C ALA A 372 -22.09 -1.81 -6.38
N LEU A 373 -21.17 -1.49 -7.31
CA LEU A 373 -21.00 -0.14 -7.83
C LEU A 373 -22.18 0.28 -8.72
N ALA A 374 -22.69 -0.63 -9.55
CA ALA A 374 -23.86 -0.38 -10.40
C ALA A 374 -25.12 -0.12 -9.56
N GLN A 375 -25.37 -0.93 -8.52
CA GLN A 375 -26.49 -0.75 -7.59
C GLN A 375 -26.45 0.60 -6.86
N ARG A 376 -25.25 1.18 -6.69
CA ARG A 376 -25.03 2.47 -6.05
C ARG A 376 -24.90 3.63 -7.03
N SER A 377 -25.23 3.41 -8.32
CA SER A 377 -25.11 4.41 -9.39
C SER A 377 -23.71 5.04 -9.50
N CYS A 378 -22.67 4.25 -9.18
CA CYS A 378 -21.27 4.69 -9.23
C CYS A 378 -20.65 4.49 -10.62
N LEU A 379 -21.34 3.83 -11.55
CA LEU A 379 -20.87 3.52 -12.91
C LEU A 379 -21.76 4.16 -13.97
N GLN A 380 -21.17 4.47 -15.13
CA GLN A 380 -21.81 4.94 -16.35
C GLN A 380 -21.46 3.97 -17.48
N SER A 381 -22.39 3.06 -17.81
CA SER A 381 -22.18 2.02 -18.83
C SER A 381 -22.00 2.54 -20.24
N GLU A 382 -22.42 3.79 -20.51
CA GLU A 382 -22.25 4.46 -21.80
C GLU A 382 -20.82 4.96 -22.05
N LEU A 383 -19.98 5.02 -21.01
CA LEU A 383 -18.58 5.41 -21.17
C LEU A 383 -17.80 4.34 -21.96
N PRO A 384 -16.78 4.76 -22.74
CA PRO A 384 -16.04 3.85 -23.60
C PRO A 384 -15.41 2.71 -22.81
N ARG A 385 -15.35 1.55 -23.46
CA ARG A 385 -14.62 0.38 -23.00
C ARG A 385 -13.12 0.63 -23.10
N LEU A 386 -12.34 -0.05 -22.26
CA LEU A 386 -10.89 0.16 -22.20
C LEU A 386 -10.20 -0.23 -23.51
N ASP A 387 -10.65 -1.31 -24.15
CA ASP A 387 -10.15 -1.79 -25.45
C ASP A 387 -10.67 -1.00 -26.66
N ALA A 388 -11.48 0.03 -26.43
CA ALA A 388 -11.97 0.96 -27.45
C ALA A 388 -11.34 2.36 -27.32
N LEU A 389 -10.41 2.56 -26.38
CA LEU A 389 -9.72 3.84 -26.22
C LEU A 389 -8.74 4.08 -27.36
N GLU A 390 -8.93 5.18 -28.08
CA GLU A 390 -7.91 5.73 -28.97
C GLU A 390 -6.84 6.44 -28.11
N LEU A 391 -5.75 5.73 -27.83
CA LEU A 391 -4.64 6.26 -27.06
C LEU A 391 -3.68 6.99 -28.00
N SER A 392 -3.29 8.23 -27.67
CA SER A 392 -2.33 9.00 -28.46
C SER A 392 -0.94 8.34 -28.47
N GLU A 393 -0.08 8.71 -29.43
CA GLU A 393 1.32 8.28 -29.44
C GLU A 393 2.05 8.66 -28.14
N ASP A 394 1.74 9.82 -27.55
CA ASP A 394 2.27 10.25 -26.24
C ASP A 394 1.79 9.38 -25.07
N ALA A 395 0.55 8.87 -25.14
CA ALA A 395 0.03 7.91 -24.17
C ALA A 395 0.75 6.56 -24.30
N HIS A 396 1.06 6.12 -25.52
CA HIS A 396 1.84 4.91 -25.81
C HIS A 396 3.31 5.04 -25.43
N ALA A 397 3.90 6.23 -25.62
CA ALA A 397 5.23 6.58 -25.13
C ALA A 397 5.28 6.66 -23.59
N GLY A 398 4.12 6.49 -22.93
CA GLY A 398 4.02 6.36 -21.49
C GLY A 398 4.26 7.68 -20.78
N GLY A 399 3.51 8.74 -21.18
CA GLY A 399 3.49 10.04 -20.50
C GLY A 399 3.78 9.92 -19.00
N GLY A 400 4.79 10.67 -18.53
CA GLY A 400 5.45 10.37 -17.26
C GLY A 400 4.49 10.36 -16.06
N LEU A 401 4.80 9.57 -15.04
CA LEU A 401 4.13 9.64 -13.73
C LEU A 401 4.49 10.92 -12.95
N ALA A 402 5.54 11.63 -13.38
CA ALA A 402 6.07 12.80 -12.67
C ALA A 402 5.07 13.97 -12.58
N PRO A 403 4.37 14.39 -13.66
CA PRO A 403 3.34 15.42 -13.55
C PRO A 403 2.17 15.02 -12.64
N LEU A 404 1.80 13.74 -12.61
CA LEU A 404 0.75 13.23 -11.72
C LEU A 404 1.19 13.28 -10.26
N ARG A 405 2.42 12.87 -9.96
CA ARG A 405 3.01 12.94 -8.62
C ARG A 405 3.10 14.38 -8.11
N SER A 406 3.61 15.28 -8.96
CA SER A 406 3.76 16.70 -8.61
C SER A 406 2.41 17.42 -8.52
N GLY A 407 1.42 17.01 -9.31
CA GLY A 407 0.06 17.48 -9.17
C GLY A 407 -0.57 17.04 -7.85
N LEU A 408 -0.42 15.76 -7.49
CA LEU A 408 -0.92 15.20 -6.22
C LEU A 408 -0.28 15.82 -4.98
N SER A 409 1.05 16.01 -4.97
CA SER A 409 1.74 16.62 -3.83
C SER A 409 1.24 18.03 -3.52
N ARG A 410 0.78 18.77 -4.55
CA ARG A 410 0.31 20.15 -4.42
C ARG A 410 -1.20 20.28 -4.24
N LEU A 411 -1.96 19.45 -4.95
CA LEU A 411 -3.40 19.62 -5.16
C LEU A 411 -4.21 18.40 -4.72
N GLY A 412 -3.57 17.36 -4.18
CA GLY A 412 -4.27 16.22 -3.62
C GLY A 412 -5.14 16.65 -2.44
N GLU A 413 -6.41 16.26 -2.46
CA GLU A 413 -7.39 16.65 -1.43
C GLU A 413 -7.89 15.44 -0.65
N GLU A 414 -7.71 14.25 -1.22
CA GLU A 414 -8.42 13.05 -0.79
C GLU A 414 -7.49 11.80 -0.89
N HIS A 415 -7.54 10.90 0.10
CA HIS A 415 -6.61 9.77 0.22
C HIS A 415 -6.81 8.67 -0.85
N HIS A 416 -8.01 8.49 -1.40
CA HIS A 416 -8.26 7.65 -2.57
C HIS A 416 -7.52 8.13 -3.80
N GLN A 417 -7.32 9.44 -4.01
CA GLN A 417 -6.50 9.93 -5.12
C GLN A 417 -5.07 9.40 -5.03
N HIS A 418 -4.49 9.46 -3.83
CA HIS A 418 -3.13 8.99 -3.55
C HIS A 418 -3.02 7.46 -3.65
N LYS A 419 -3.94 6.72 -3.00
CA LYS A 419 -4.01 5.25 -3.10
C LYS A 419 -4.16 4.79 -4.56
N TYR A 420 -5.08 5.42 -5.29
CA TYR A 420 -5.33 5.11 -6.69
C TYR A 420 -4.08 5.36 -7.54
N ALA A 421 -3.43 6.52 -7.38
CA ALA A 421 -2.25 6.88 -8.13
C ALA A 421 -1.08 5.93 -7.87
N ALA A 422 -0.85 5.55 -6.60
CA ALA A 422 0.17 4.57 -6.24
C ALA A 422 -0.14 3.19 -6.83
N ALA A 423 -1.38 2.71 -6.66
CA ALA A 423 -1.79 1.41 -7.20
C ALA A 423 -1.68 1.37 -8.73
N MET A 424 -2.18 2.40 -9.43
CA MET A 424 -2.05 2.53 -10.88
C MET A 424 -0.58 2.55 -11.32
N ALA A 425 0.29 3.29 -10.61
CA ALA A 425 1.71 3.35 -10.91
C ALA A 425 2.39 1.98 -10.76
N ILE A 426 2.03 1.21 -9.73
CA ILE A 426 2.50 -0.16 -9.52
C ILE A 426 2.01 -1.08 -10.63
N GLU A 427 0.71 -1.07 -10.91
CA GLU A 427 0.10 -1.95 -11.91
C GLU A 427 0.62 -1.66 -13.32
N ARG A 428 0.83 -0.38 -13.67
CA ARG A 428 1.48 0.05 -14.92
C ARG A 428 2.88 -0.57 -15.10
N ARG A 429 3.64 -0.80 -14.03
CA ARG A 429 4.96 -1.46 -14.09
C ARG A 429 4.86 -2.98 -14.16
N ARG A 430 3.76 -3.57 -13.68
CA ARG A 430 3.55 -5.03 -13.63
C ARG A 430 2.97 -5.59 -14.93
N VAL A 431 2.11 -4.82 -15.60
CA VAL A 431 1.48 -5.27 -16.86
C VAL A 431 2.49 -5.47 -17.99
N HIS A 432 2.08 -6.17 -19.04
CA HIS A 432 2.77 -6.11 -20.32
C HIS A 432 2.89 -4.65 -20.80
N PRO A 433 4.05 -4.21 -21.34
CA PRO A 433 4.25 -2.82 -21.77
C PRO A 433 3.15 -2.29 -22.71
N GLN A 434 2.59 -3.15 -23.56
CA GLN A 434 1.48 -2.78 -24.45
C GLN A 434 0.22 -2.30 -23.72
N TRP A 435 0.03 -2.70 -22.46
CA TRP A 435 -1.11 -2.33 -21.63
C TRP A 435 -0.83 -1.15 -20.68
N ALA A 436 0.43 -0.70 -20.57
CA ALA A 436 0.80 0.36 -19.62
C ALA A 436 -0.01 1.65 -19.82
N ALA A 437 -0.23 2.04 -21.08
CA ALA A 437 -1.04 3.22 -21.42
C ALA A 437 -2.53 3.04 -21.06
N HIS A 438 -3.08 1.83 -21.24
CA HIS A 438 -4.46 1.50 -20.88
C HIS A 438 -4.68 1.55 -19.37
N ILE A 439 -3.70 1.09 -18.57
CA ILE A 439 -3.76 1.19 -17.11
C ILE A 439 -3.74 2.65 -16.64
N GLN A 440 -2.98 3.51 -17.32
CA GLN A 440 -2.79 4.92 -16.93
C GLN A 440 -3.92 5.83 -17.41
N ALA A 441 -4.49 5.60 -18.60
CA ALA A 441 -5.45 6.52 -19.22
C ALA A 441 -6.65 6.90 -18.32
N PRO A 442 -7.27 5.97 -17.55
CA PRO A 442 -8.37 6.30 -16.64
C PRO A 442 -8.01 7.29 -15.53
N ALA A 443 -6.71 7.42 -15.20
CA ALA A 443 -6.19 8.30 -14.16
C ALA A 443 -6.15 9.78 -14.57
N LEU A 444 -5.91 10.06 -15.85
CA LEU A 444 -5.67 11.42 -16.35
C LEU A 444 -6.82 12.40 -16.03
N PRO A 445 -8.11 12.06 -16.23
CA PRO A 445 -9.21 12.96 -15.86
C PRO A 445 -9.59 12.91 -14.37
N TYR A 446 -8.90 12.12 -13.55
CA TYR A 446 -9.21 11.97 -12.12
C TYR A 446 -8.19 12.65 -11.22
N LEU A 447 -6.90 12.47 -11.53
CA LEU A 447 -5.82 12.97 -10.71
C LEU A 447 -5.54 14.44 -11.03
N PRO A 448 -5.31 15.28 -10.02
CA PRO A 448 -5.08 16.69 -10.25
C PRO A 448 -3.75 16.89 -11.00
N THR A 449 -3.80 17.60 -12.13
CA THR A 449 -2.63 18.00 -12.91
C THR A 449 -2.75 19.49 -13.23
N GLY A 450 -2.46 20.34 -12.25
CA GLY A 450 -2.60 21.79 -12.35
C GLY A 450 -1.39 22.55 -11.82
N ALA A 451 -1.34 23.83 -12.17
CA ALA A 451 -0.45 24.80 -11.55
C ALA A 451 -1.11 25.35 -10.28
N GLY A 452 -0.31 25.64 -9.26
CA GLY A 452 -0.78 26.15 -7.97
C GLY A 452 -0.68 25.11 -6.85
N ASP A 453 -0.99 25.57 -5.65
CA ASP A 453 -0.98 24.80 -4.40
C ASP A 453 -2.38 24.87 -3.77
N SER A 454 -2.79 23.76 -3.15
CA SER A 454 -3.85 23.78 -2.15
C SER A 454 -3.44 24.61 -0.93
N GLU A 455 -4.41 25.03 -0.12
CA GLU A 455 -4.13 25.73 1.14
C GLU A 455 -3.21 24.91 2.05
N LEU A 456 -3.43 23.59 2.11
CA LEU A 456 -2.58 22.68 2.89
C LEU A 456 -1.16 22.64 2.33
N ALA A 457 -0.98 22.50 1.01
CA ALA A 457 0.35 22.50 0.40
C ALA A 457 1.10 23.81 0.68
N ALA A 458 0.42 24.96 0.60
CA ALA A 458 1.02 26.25 0.93
C ALA A 458 1.49 26.32 2.40
N ARG A 459 0.69 25.81 3.34
CA ARG A 459 1.04 25.69 4.77
C ARG A 459 2.22 24.73 4.99
N CYS A 460 2.23 23.59 4.29
CA CYS A 460 3.33 22.62 4.33
C CYS A 460 4.64 23.23 3.82
N ARG A 461 4.63 23.95 2.70
CA ARG A 461 5.84 24.66 2.22
C ARG A 461 6.33 25.71 3.22
N ALA A 462 5.42 26.43 3.87
CA ALA A 462 5.80 27.37 4.92
C ALA A 462 6.49 26.67 6.10
N ALA A 463 6.03 25.47 6.49
CA ALA A 463 6.69 24.63 7.49
C ALA A 463 8.08 24.16 7.02
N LEU A 464 8.21 23.71 5.76
CA LEU A 464 9.49 23.28 5.18
C LEU A 464 10.52 24.41 5.12
N ARG A 465 10.11 25.63 4.75
CA ARG A 465 10.96 26.83 4.80
C ARG A 465 11.43 27.14 6.22
N LYS A 466 10.53 27.05 7.21
CA LYS A 466 10.89 27.20 8.63
C LYS A 466 11.87 26.13 9.10
N ALA A 467 11.79 24.93 8.54
CA ALA A 467 12.69 23.82 8.84
C ALA A 467 14.06 23.92 8.15
N GLY A 468 14.21 24.79 7.14
CA GLY A 468 15.44 24.96 6.37
C GLY A 468 15.63 23.94 5.25
N VAL A 469 14.54 23.35 4.73
CA VAL A 469 14.56 22.33 3.66
C VAL A 469 14.15 22.89 2.29
N ALA A 470 13.40 23.99 2.26
CA ALA A 470 12.87 24.64 1.06
C ALA A 470 13.25 26.12 0.99
#